data_AF-A0A969K5L0-F1
#
_entry.id   AF-A0A969K5L0-F1
#
_cell.length_a   1.000
_cell.length_b   1.000
_cell.length_c   1.000
_cell.angle_alpha   90.00
_cell.angle_beta   90.00
_cell.angle_gamma   90.00
#
_symmetry.space_group_name_H-M   'P 1'
#
loop_
_entity.id
_entity.type
_entity.pdbx_description
1 polymer ?
#
loop_
_entity_poly.entity_id
_entity_poly.type
_entity_poly.pdbx_seq_one_letter_code
_entity_poly.pdbx_strand_id
1 'polypeptide(L)' 'MISTFDEIIRAALALPPNSRAMLAEHLLRSLDTQDQAVIDAAWAEVAEQRIQEVAQGKVTAIPADQVLQQLRNRDI' A
#
# COMPACT_ATOMS: atom_id res chain seq x y z
N MET A 1 -4.04 7.39 30.16
CA MET A 1 -3.16 8.47 29.66
C MET A 1 -3.36 8.56 28.17
N ILE A 2 -3.61 9.75 27.64
CA ILE A 2 -3.57 9.98 26.18
C ILE A 2 -2.10 10.22 25.86
N SER A 3 -1.48 9.30 25.11
CA SER A 3 -0.12 9.48 24.62
C SER A 3 -0.11 10.51 23.49
N THR A 4 0.91 11.33 23.43
CA THR A 4 1.08 12.28 22.31
C THR A 4 1.46 11.53 21.03
N PHE A 5 1.23 12.15 19.87
CA PHE A 5 1.54 11.55 18.57
C PHE A 5 3.01 11.11 18.47
N ASP A 6 3.94 11.95 18.93
CA ASP A 6 5.38 11.68 18.90
C ASP A 6 5.77 10.49 19.80
N GLU A 7 5.11 10.35 20.95
CA GLU A 7 5.32 9.20 21.85
C GLU A 7 4.88 7.88 21.19
N ILE A 8 3.75 7.90 20.48
CA ILE A 8 3.22 6.72 19.76
C ILE A 8 4.16 6.33 18.63
N ILE A 9 4.63 7.29 17.83
CA ILE A 9 5.61 7.03 16.76
C ILE A 9 6.89 6.45 17.35
N ARG A 10 7.43 7.05 18.42
CA ARG A 10 8.67 6.59 19.04
C ARG A 10 8.53 5.15 19.56
N ALA A 11 7.40 4.83 20.18
CA ALA A 11 7.11 3.48 20.65
C ALA A 11 6.97 2.49 19.49
N ALA A 12 6.24 2.86 18.43
CA ALA A 12 6.06 2.02 17.25
C ALA A 12 7.40 1.73 16.55
N LEU A 13 8.27 2.73 16.40
CA LEU A 13 9.57 2.56 15.76
C LEU A 13 10.55 1.71 16.60
N ALA A 14 10.37 1.64 17.92
CA ALA A 14 11.16 0.80 18.81
C ALA A 14 10.79 -0.69 18.73
N LEU A 15 9.66 -1.04 18.12
CA LEU A 15 9.24 -2.43 17.95
C LEU A 15 10.15 -3.20 16.95
N PRO A 16 10.31 -4.52 17.12
CA PRO A 16 10.93 -5.37 16.09
C PRO A 16 10.18 -5.27 14.75
N PRO A 17 10.86 -5.50 13.61
CA PRO A 17 10.27 -5.33 12.28
C PRO A 17 8.92 -6.04 12.07
N ASN A 18 8.78 -7.29 12.53
CA ASN A 18 7.53 -8.04 12.40
C ASN A 18 6.39 -7.42 13.23
N SER A 19 6.68 -7.02 14.47
CA SER A 19 5.68 -6.35 15.32
C SER A 19 5.27 -4.99 14.76
N ARG A 20 6.19 -4.26 14.11
CA ARG A 20 5.85 -3.04 13.37
C ARG A 20 4.95 -3.32 12.18
N ALA A 21 5.22 -4.37 11.42
CA ALA A 21 4.39 -4.75 10.28
C ALA A 21 2.96 -5.10 10.72
N MET A 22 2.83 -5.88 11.80
CA MET A 22 1.52 -6.18 12.40
C MET A 22 0.80 -4.91 12.87
N LEU A 23 1.50 -4.01 13.57
CA LEU A 23 0.91 -2.74 14.01
C LEU A 23 0.44 -1.89 12.82
N ALA A 24 1.25 -1.80 11.77
CA ALA A 24 0.89 -1.08 10.55
C ALA A 24 -0.36 -1.70 9.89
N GLU A 25 -0.46 -3.02 9.82
CA GLU A 25 -1.65 -3.71 9.32
C GLU A 25 -2.91 -3.37 10.14
N HIS A 26 -2.81 -3.40 11.47
CA HIS A 26 -3.93 -3.03 12.34
C HIS A 26 -4.37 -1.58 12.15
N LEU A 27 -3.41 -0.65 12.03
CA LEU A 27 -3.69 0.76 11.77
C LEU A 27 -4.33 0.95 10.40
N LEU A 28 -3.85 0.27 9.36
CA LEU A 28 -4.45 0.32 8.03
C LEU A 28 -5.89 -0.18 8.04
N ARG A 29 -6.16 -1.35 8.64
CA ARG A 29 -7.51 -1.90 8.79
C ARG A 29 -8.44 -0.98 9.58
N SER A 30 -7.91 -0.17 10.49
CA SER A 30 -8.72 0.79 11.26
C SER A 30 -9.24 1.96 10.40
N LEU A 31 -8.67 2.17 9.21
CA LEU A 31 -9.10 3.18 8.25
C LEU A 31 -10.19 2.66 7.30
N ASP A 32 -10.48 1.35 7.34
CA ASP A 32 -11.49 0.73 6.49
C ASP A 32 -12.88 1.30 6.78
N THR A 33 -13.64 1.54 5.71
CA THR A 33 -15.02 2.02 5.81
C THR A 33 -16.02 0.85 5.79
N GLN A 34 -17.30 1.13 6.04
CA GLN A 34 -18.36 0.13 6.00
C GLN A 34 -18.43 -0.60 4.64
N ASP A 35 -18.05 0.07 3.55
CA ASP A 35 -18.09 -0.46 2.18
C ASP A 35 -16.74 -1.04 1.72
N GLN A 36 -15.75 -1.17 2.61
CA GLN A 36 -14.39 -1.59 2.23
C GLN A 36 -14.37 -2.92 1.47
N ALA A 37 -15.20 -3.89 1.86
CA ALA A 37 -15.27 -5.18 1.17
C ALA A 37 -15.71 -5.06 -0.30
N VAL A 38 -16.58 -4.09 -0.61
CA VAL A 38 -17.01 -3.81 -1.98
C VAL A 38 -15.89 -3.13 -2.76
N ILE A 39 -15.18 -2.19 -2.12
CA ILE A 39 -14.02 -1.50 -2.69
C ILE A 39 -12.91 -2.51 -3.00
N ASP A 40 -12.58 -3.40 -2.07
CA ASP A 40 -11.55 -4.43 -2.24
C ASP A 40 -11.89 -5.39 -3.38
N ALA A 41 -13.16 -5.80 -3.50
CA ALA A 41 -13.62 -6.63 -4.61
C ALA A 41 -13.49 -5.93 -5.97
N ALA A 42 -13.88 -4.66 -6.05
CA ALA A 42 -13.73 -3.86 -7.28
C ALA A 42 -12.25 -3.67 -7.66
N TRP A 43 -11.37 -3.45 -6.67
CA TRP A 43 -9.94 -3.37 -6.91
C TRP A 43 -9.34 -4.68 -7.41
N ALA A 44 -9.76 -5.82 -6.84
CA ALA A 44 -9.32 -7.14 -7.28
C ALA A 44 -9.70 -7.40 -8.75
N GLU A 45 -10.93 -7.04 -9.15
CA GLU A 45 -11.39 -7.17 -10.54
C GLU A 45 -10.54 -6.32 -11.50
N VAL A 46 -10.30 -5.05 -11.16
CA VAL A 46 -9.46 -4.15 -11.97
C VAL A 46 -8.01 -4.64 -12.05
N ALA A 47 -7.47 -5.18 -10.96
CA ALA A 47 -6.11 -5.71 -10.93
C ALA A 47 -5.97 -6.91 -11.90
N GLU A 48 -6.89 -7.87 -11.83
CA GLU A 48 -6.91 -9.03 -12.72
C GLU A 48 -7.09 -8.61 -14.18
N GLN A 49 -8.02 -7.70 -14.47
CA GLN A 49 -8.21 -7.16 -15.81
C GLN A 49 -6.92 -6.54 -16.37
N ARG A 50 -6.24 -5.70 -15.57
CA ARG A 50 -4.99 -5.04 -16.01
C ARG A 50 -3.86 -6.03 -16.26
N ILE A 51 -3.75 -7.09 -15.46
CA ILE A 51 -2.77 -8.17 -15.69
C ILE A 51 -3.03 -8.83 -17.04
N GLN A 52 -4.30 -9.14 -17.35
CA GLN A 52 -4.67 -9.74 -18.62
C GLN A 52 -4.44 -8.82 -19.82
N GLU A 53 -4.74 -7.53 -19.70
CA GLU A 53 -4.47 -6.55 -20.75
C GLU A 53 -2.98 -6.46 -21.09
N VAL A 54 -2.11 -6.48 -20.07
CA VAL A 54 -0.65 -6.52 -20.26
C VAL A 54 -0.24 -7.83 -20.92
N ALA A 55 -0.70 -8.98 -20.42
CA ALA A 55 -0.36 -10.29 -20.96
C ALA A 55 -0.81 -10.47 -22.43
N GLN A 56 -1.93 -9.85 -22.81
CA GLN A 56 -2.48 -9.86 -24.17
C GLN A 56 -1.88 -8.78 -25.07
N GLY A 57 -1.00 -7.92 -24.57
CA GLY A 57 -0.42 -6.80 -25.33
C GLY A 57 -1.44 -5.73 -25.72
N LYS A 58 -2.57 -5.64 -25.02
CA LYS A 58 -3.61 -4.61 -25.24
C LYS A 58 -3.16 -3.22 -24.79
N VAL A 59 -2.14 -3.16 -23.95
CA VAL A 59 -1.57 -1.92 -23.41
C VAL A 59 -0.06 -1.88 -23.63
N THR A 60 0.47 -0.68 -23.85
CA THR A 60 1.93 -0.46 -23.92
C THR A 60 2.49 -0.33 -22.52
N ALA A 61 3.25 -1.35 -22.08
CA ALA A 61 3.93 -1.31 -20.79
C ALA A 61 5.14 -0.36 -20.82
N ILE A 62 5.45 0.23 -19.66
CA ILE A 62 6.68 0.99 -19.45
C ILE A 62 7.71 0.05 -18.83
N PRO A 63 8.97 0.04 -19.29
CA PRO A 63 10.05 -0.72 -18.65
C PRO A 63 10.16 -0.41 -17.15
N ALA A 64 10.32 -1.47 -16.34
CA ALA A 64 10.31 -1.34 -14.88
C ALA A 64 11.47 -0.49 -14.36
N ASP A 65 12.65 -0.57 -14.98
CA ASP A 65 13.81 0.25 -14.67
C ASP A 65 13.54 1.75 -14.85
N GLN A 66 12.83 2.13 -15.92
CA GLN A 66 12.42 3.50 -16.16
C GLN A 66 11.48 4.00 -15.06
N VAL A 67 10.48 3.21 -14.67
CA VAL A 67 9.55 3.56 -13.58
C VAL A 67 10.30 3.68 -12.25
N LEU A 68 11.17 2.74 -11.92
CA LEU A 68 11.96 2.75 -10.68
C LEU A 68 12.95 3.92 -10.63
N GLN A 69 13.49 4.36 -11.76
CA GLN A 69 14.31 5.57 -11.83
C GLN A 69 13.49 6.82 -11.59
N GLN A 70 12.30 6.93 -12.20
CA GLN A 70 11.40 8.06 -11.96
C GLN A 70 10.96 8.16 -10.50
N LEU A 71 10.63 7.03 -9.86
CA LEU A 71 10.22 6.99 -8.45
C LEU A 71 11.36 7.43 -7.52
N ARG A 72 12.61 7.05 -7.79
CA ARG A 72 13.77 7.49 -7.01
C ARG A 72 14.06 8.98 -7.14
N ASN A 73 13.67 9.58 -8.25
CA ASN A 73 13.86 11.01 -8.52
C ASN A 73 12.66 11.86 -8.08
N ARG A 74 11.58 11.24 -7.58
CA ARG A 74 10.48 11.97 -6.94
C ARG A 74 10.90 12.29 -5.51
N ASP A 75 11.05 13.56 -5.20
CA ASP A 75 11.03 14.03 -3.81
C ASP A 75 9.59 13.82 -3.28
N ILE A 76 9.41 12.84 -2.38
CA ILE A 76 8.16 12.57 -1.66
C ILE A 76 8.35 12.94 -0.20
#